data_AF-A0AAV6JHY5-F1
#
_entry.id   AF-A0AAV6JHY5-F1
#
_cell.length_a   1.000
_cell.length_b   1.000
_cell.length_c   1.000
_cell.angle_alpha   90.00
_cell.angle_beta   90.00
_cell.angle_gamma   90.00
#
_symmetry.space_group_name_H-M   'P 1'
#
loop_
_entity.id
_entity.type
_entity.pdbx_description
1 polymer ?
#
loop_
_entity_poly.entity_id
_entity_poly.type
_entity_poly.pdbx_seq_one_letter_code
_entity_poly.pdbx_strand_id
1 'polypeptide(L)'
;MANDSSGSRWILAPFRNQYWRERRSSPKDYYAGLRQEWAFRLEEQEGLYNDLHELSSPVPHRRAIQMRRENKLDYERAVKRIRRENNRMLLRRCRYYMLQLAREVAKASGRELTPCERSNVLANNKYLSDYDMFDEEV
;
A
#
# COMPACT_ATOMS: atom_id res chain seq x y z
N MET A 1 19.98 0.24 -19.89
CA MET A 1 19.30 -0.77 -19.07
C MET A 1 19.29 -0.25 -17.65
N ALA A 2 18.12 0.05 -17.09
CA ALA A 2 18.03 0.49 -15.68
C ALA A 2 17.82 -0.76 -14.83
N ASN A 3 18.85 -1.16 -14.10
CA ASN A 3 18.80 -2.19 -13.07
C ASN A 3 18.06 -1.59 -11.88
N ASP A 4 16.78 -1.91 -11.73
CA ASP A 4 15.97 -1.59 -10.55
C ASP A 4 16.18 -2.69 -9.50
N SER A 5 17.43 -2.84 -9.06
CA SER A 5 17.86 -3.82 -8.06
C SER A 5 17.75 -3.23 -6.64
N SER A 6 16.54 -2.85 -6.25
CA SER A 6 16.12 -2.81 -4.84
C SER A 6 14.77 -3.51 -4.74
N GLY A 7 14.81 -4.82 -4.52
CA GLY A 7 13.66 -5.73 -4.56
C GLY A 7 12.70 -5.54 -3.39
N SER A 8 11.99 -4.43 -3.33
CA SER A 8 10.69 -4.40 -2.66
C SER A 8 9.69 -5.05 -3.60
N ARG A 9 9.46 -6.36 -3.44
CA ARG A 9 8.41 -7.08 -4.16
C ARG A 9 7.07 -6.49 -3.74
N TRP A 10 6.52 -5.61 -4.57
CA TRP A 10 5.17 -5.07 -4.41
C TRP A 10 4.18 -6.23 -4.38
N ILE A 11 3.26 -6.21 -3.42
CA ILE A 11 2.11 -7.13 -3.42
C ILE A 11 0.90 -6.50 -4.11
N LEU A 12 0.97 -5.20 -4.41
CA LEU A 12 -0.02 -4.51 -5.23
C LEU A 12 -0.05 -5.05 -6.65
N ALA A 13 -1.25 -5.06 -7.22
CA ALA A 13 -1.42 -5.34 -8.63
C ALA A 13 -0.66 -4.30 -9.48
N PRO A 14 0.00 -4.73 -10.58
CA PRO A 14 0.63 -3.81 -11.50
C PRO A 14 -0.43 -2.97 -12.21
N PHE A 15 -0.13 -1.69 -12.44
CA PHE A 15 -0.96 -0.86 -13.30
C PHE A 15 -0.78 -1.32 -14.76
N ARG A 16 -1.89 -1.61 -15.46
CA ARG A 16 -1.86 -2.31 -16.76
C ARG A 16 -1.26 -1.46 -17.89
N ASN A 17 -1.44 -0.14 -17.83
CA ASN A 17 -0.87 0.76 -18.83
C ASN A 17 0.64 0.90 -18.60
N GLN A 18 1.44 0.54 -19.62
CA GLN A 18 2.90 0.58 -19.56
C GLN A 18 3.47 1.95 -19.94
N TYR A 19 2.79 3.02 -19.53
CA TYR A 19 3.06 4.42 -19.88
C TYR A 19 4.50 4.89 -19.58
N TRP A 20 5.25 4.12 -18.78
CA TRP A 20 6.66 4.38 -18.48
C TRP A 20 7.56 4.22 -19.71
N ARG A 21 7.14 3.48 -20.74
CA ARG A 21 7.90 3.31 -22.00
C ARG A 21 7.96 4.61 -22.79
N GLU A 22 6.93 5.42 -22.65
CA GLU A 22 6.70 6.69 -23.34
C GLU A 22 7.47 7.84 -22.70
N ARG A 23 8.15 7.60 -21.56
CA ARG A 23 8.85 8.65 -20.79
C ARG A 23 9.82 9.48 -21.61
N ARG A 24 10.47 8.87 -22.62
CA ARG A 24 11.44 9.50 -23.51
C ARG A 24 10.88 9.82 -24.90
N SER A 25 9.96 9.01 -25.40
CA SER A 25 9.42 9.14 -26.76
C SER A 25 8.21 10.07 -26.85
N SER A 26 7.38 10.12 -25.81
CA SER A 26 6.20 11.00 -25.73
C SER A 26 5.95 11.47 -24.30
N PRO A 27 6.50 12.63 -23.90
CA PRO A 27 6.28 13.19 -22.56
C PRO A 27 4.80 13.47 -22.25
N LYS A 28 4.00 13.77 -23.28
CA LYS A 28 2.55 13.98 -23.15
C LYS A 28 1.83 12.69 -22.73
N ASP A 29 2.15 11.58 -23.39
CA ASP A 29 1.50 10.29 -23.10
C ASP A 29 2.00 9.71 -21.78
N TYR A 30 3.28 9.88 -21.46
CA TYR A 30 3.80 9.58 -20.13
C TYR A 30 3.04 10.33 -19.03
N TYR A 31 2.79 11.63 -19.23
CA TYR A 31 2.07 12.44 -18.26
C TYR A 31 0.59 12.06 -18.17
N ALA A 32 -0.05 11.71 -19.29
CA ALA A 32 -1.41 11.17 -19.28
C ALA A 32 -1.49 9.85 -18.51
N GLY A 33 -0.52 8.96 -18.71
CA GLY A 33 -0.41 7.70 -17.97
C GLY A 33 -0.22 7.88 -16.46
N LEU A 34 0.58 8.87 -16.03
CA LEU A 34 0.69 9.22 -14.61
C LEU A 34 -0.65 9.63 -13.99
N ARG A 35 -1.46 10.41 -14.71
CA ARG A 35 -2.79 10.83 -14.23
C ARG A 35 -3.74 9.64 -14.13
N GLN A 36 -3.67 8.72 -15.09
CA GLN A 36 -4.46 7.49 -15.07
C GLN A 36 -4.04 6.56 -13.92
N GLU A 37 -2.73 6.34 -13.71
CA GLU A 37 -2.27 5.54 -12.57
C GLU A 37 -2.68 6.21 -11.26
N TRP A 38 -2.54 7.53 -11.13
CA TRP A 38 -3.01 8.25 -9.95
C TRP A 38 -4.49 7.97 -9.63
N ALA A 39 -5.38 8.14 -10.62
CA ALA A 39 -6.81 7.90 -10.43
C ALA A 39 -7.09 6.43 -10.03
N PHE A 40 -6.46 5.48 -10.72
CA PHE A 40 -6.57 4.05 -10.40
C PHE A 40 -6.11 3.74 -8.96
N ARG A 41 -4.96 4.29 -8.55
CA ARG A 41 -4.42 4.07 -7.21
C ARG A 41 -5.25 4.76 -6.13
N LEU A 42 -5.91 5.86 -6.44
CA LEU A 42 -6.81 6.53 -5.52
C LEU A 42 -8.05 5.68 -5.24
N GLU A 43 -8.66 5.12 -6.28
CA GLU A 43 -9.77 4.17 -6.15
C GLU A 43 -9.37 2.93 -5.34
N GLU A 44 -8.19 2.36 -5.65
CA GLU A 44 -7.62 1.24 -4.89
C GLU A 44 -7.39 1.61 -3.40
N GLN A 45 -6.98 2.85 -3.11
CA GLN A 45 -6.76 3.33 -1.75
C GLN A 45 -8.07 3.45 -0.96
N GLU A 46 -9.15 3.93 -1.58
CA GLU A 46 -10.47 4.01 -0.94
C GLU A 46 -11.03 2.62 -0.63
N GLY A 47 -10.91 1.66 -1.54
CA GLY A 47 -11.29 0.27 -1.28
C GLY A 47 -10.53 -0.32 -0.08
N LEU A 48 -9.20 -0.14 -0.07
CA LEU A 48 -8.37 -0.58 1.05
C LEU A 48 -8.68 0.13 2.37
N TYR A 49 -9.08 1.41 2.31
CA TYR A 49 -9.50 2.16 3.50
C TYR A 49 -10.75 1.55 4.11
N ASN A 50 -11.76 1.29 3.29
CA ASN A 50 -13.02 0.69 3.72
C ASN A 50 -12.80 -0.71 4.29
N ASP A 51 -12.02 -1.56 3.62
CA ASP A 51 -11.70 -2.90 4.11
C ASP A 51 -11.03 -2.86 5.51
N LEU A 52 -10.07 -1.95 5.71
CA LEU A 52 -9.38 -1.81 6.98
C LEU A 52 -10.32 -1.28 8.08
N HIS A 53 -11.23 -0.37 7.74
CA HIS A 53 -12.23 0.13 8.65
C HIS A 53 -13.20 -0.98 9.10
N GLU A 54 -13.71 -1.79 8.17
CA GLU A 54 -14.56 -2.95 8.46
C GLU A 54 -13.85 -3.99 9.34
N LEU A 55 -12.55 -4.21 9.11
CA LEU A 55 -11.71 -5.08 9.92
C LEU A 55 -11.33 -4.49 11.29
N SER A 56 -11.78 -3.27 11.62
CA SER A 56 -11.37 -2.52 12.82
C SER A 56 -9.85 -2.42 12.95
N SER A 57 -9.17 -2.25 11.82
CA SER A 57 -7.71 -2.16 11.71
C SER A 57 -7.25 -0.70 11.71
N PRO A 58 -6.12 -0.37 12.37
CA PRO A 58 -5.51 0.94 12.26
C PRO A 58 -5.16 1.28 10.81
N VAL A 59 -5.81 2.30 10.27
CA VAL A 59 -5.61 2.75 8.90
C VAL A 59 -4.32 3.57 8.79
N PRO A 60 -3.37 3.21 7.91
CA PRO A 60 -2.23 4.05 7.57
C PRO A 60 -2.62 5.46 7.08
N HIS A 61 -1.77 6.45 7.35
CA HIS A 61 -1.94 7.80 6.81
C HIS A 61 -1.92 7.82 5.26
N ARG A 62 -2.89 8.52 4.67
CA ARG A 62 -3.06 8.69 3.21
C ARG A 62 -2.49 10.03 2.71
N ARG A 63 -1.18 10.26 2.94
CA ARG A 63 -0.54 11.56 2.65
C ARG A 63 -0.51 11.87 1.16
N ALA A 64 -0.51 10.84 0.30
CA ALA A 64 -0.47 11.05 -1.14
C ALA A 64 -1.64 11.91 -1.65
N ILE A 65 -2.83 11.81 -1.02
CA ILE A 65 -4.03 12.57 -1.40
C ILE A 65 -3.78 14.08 -1.31
N GLN A 66 -3.03 14.51 -0.30
CA GLN A 66 -2.72 15.90 0.00
C GLN A 66 -1.54 16.45 -0.82
N MET A 67 -0.81 15.61 -1.55
CA MET A 67 0.33 16.06 -2.34
C MET A 67 -0.14 16.90 -3.53
N ARG A 68 0.65 17.94 -3.85
CA ARG A 68 0.48 18.72 -5.09
C ARG A 68 0.61 17.81 -6.30
N ARG A 69 -0.06 18.20 -7.38
CA ARG A 69 -0.13 17.48 -8.67
C ARG A 69 -0.19 18.49 -9.83
N GLU A 70 0.57 19.58 -9.73
CA GLU A 70 0.51 20.70 -10.68
C GLU A 70 1.34 20.41 -11.93
N ASN A 71 2.40 19.63 -11.79
CA ASN A 71 3.31 19.28 -12.88
C ASN A 71 3.67 17.78 -12.89
N LYS A 72 4.46 17.39 -13.90
CA LYS A 72 4.92 16.01 -14.09
C LYS A 72 5.67 15.45 -12.88
N LEU A 73 6.60 16.21 -12.30
CA LEU A 73 7.40 15.75 -11.17
C LEU A 73 6.53 15.54 -9.92
N ASP A 74 5.57 16.43 -9.71
CA ASP A 74 4.60 16.32 -8.63
C ASP A 74 3.78 15.04 -8.77
N TYR A 75 3.28 14.75 -9.98
CA TYR A 75 2.57 13.50 -10.26
C TYR A 75 3.46 12.25 -10.08
N GLU A 76 4.71 12.26 -10.55
CA GLU A 76 5.64 11.13 -10.33
C GLU A 76 5.81 10.86 -8.82
N ARG A 77 5.95 11.91 -8.01
CA ARG A 77 6.07 11.79 -6.55
C ARG A 77 4.78 11.30 -5.90
N ALA A 78 3.62 11.87 -6.28
CA ALA A 78 2.32 11.49 -5.75
C ALA A 78 1.98 10.02 -6.07
N VAL A 79 2.19 9.58 -7.33
CA VAL A 79 2.00 8.17 -7.74
C VAL A 79 2.94 7.24 -6.97
N LYS A 80 4.20 7.61 -6.80
CA LYS A 80 5.15 6.81 -6.00
C LYS A 80 4.72 6.70 -4.54
N ARG A 81 4.20 7.79 -3.95
CA ARG A 81 3.72 7.80 -2.55
C ARG A 81 2.47 6.94 -2.38
N ILE A 82 1.45 7.12 -3.22
CA ILE A 82 0.20 6.35 -3.10
C ILE A 82 0.42 4.86 -3.30
N ARG A 83 1.33 4.44 -4.21
CA ARG A 83 1.73 3.04 -4.34
C ARG A 83 2.32 2.48 -3.03
N ARG A 84 3.16 3.24 -2.32
CA ARG A 84 3.71 2.82 -1.03
C ARG A 84 2.61 2.68 0.02
N GLU A 85 1.72 3.66 0.09
CA GLU A 85 0.60 3.67 1.04
C GLU A 85 -0.34 2.49 0.79
N ASN A 86 -0.79 2.29 -0.45
CA ASN A 86 -1.67 1.18 -0.83
C ASN A 86 -1.01 -0.17 -0.54
N ASN A 87 0.29 -0.33 -0.79
CA ASN A 87 0.98 -1.60 -0.52
C ASN A 87 0.99 -1.91 0.98
N ARG A 88 1.16 -0.89 1.82
CA ARG A 88 1.09 -1.04 3.29
C ARG A 88 -0.33 -1.36 3.74
N MET A 89 -1.32 -0.67 3.20
CA MET A 89 -2.73 -0.93 3.51
C MET A 89 -3.14 -2.35 3.13
N LEU A 90 -2.72 -2.81 1.94
CA LEU A 90 -2.95 -4.18 1.48
C LEU A 90 -2.27 -5.22 2.38
N LEU A 91 -1.01 -4.99 2.77
CA LEU A 91 -0.32 -5.87 3.73
C LEU A 91 -1.09 -5.96 5.06
N ARG A 92 -1.53 -4.82 5.58
CA ARG A 92 -2.28 -4.75 6.83
C ARG A 92 -3.63 -5.45 6.72
N ARG A 93 -4.34 -5.27 5.60
CA ARG A 93 -5.60 -5.97 5.30
C ARG A 93 -5.41 -7.48 5.36
N CYS A 94 -4.38 -8.00 4.67
CA CYS A 94 -4.06 -9.43 4.70
C CYS A 94 -3.79 -9.94 6.12
N ARG A 95 -3.06 -9.18 6.95
CA ARG A 95 -2.80 -9.57 8.35
C ARG A 95 -4.07 -9.62 9.19
N TYR A 96 -4.96 -8.64 9.03
CA TYR A 96 -6.19 -8.58 9.81
C TYR A 96 -7.18 -9.68 9.39
N TYR A 97 -7.24 -10.03 8.10
CA TYR A 97 -7.97 -11.23 7.68
C TYR A 97 -7.38 -12.52 8.28
N MET A 98 -6.06 -12.68 8.27
CA MET A 98 -5.42 -13.85 8.91
C MET A 98 -5.71 -13.88 10.42
N LEU A 99 -5.73 -12.73 11.09
CA LEU A 99 -6.06 -12.63 12.51
C LEU A 99 -7.53 -13.01 12.76
N GLN A 100 -8.45 -12.54 11.93
CA GLN A 100 -9.86 -12.91 12.02
C GLN A 100 -10.05 -14.42 11.85
N LEU A 101 -9.43 -15.01 10.82
CA LEU A 101 -9.48 -16.45 10.60
C LEU A 101 -8.90 -17.23 11.80
N ALA A 102 -7.78 -16.79 12.35
CA ALA A 102 -7.19 -17.41 13.54
C ALA A 102 -8.12 -17.31 14.77
N ARG A 103 -8.86 -16.20 14.92
CA ARG A 103 -9.87 -16.04 15.97
C ARG A 103 -11.03 -17.00 15.79
N GLU A 104 -11.52 -17.16 14.56
CA GLU A 104 -12.61 -18.07 14.23
C GLU A 104 -12.23 -19.53 14.52
N VAL A 105 -11.02 -19.94 14.14
CA VAL A 105 -10.49 -21.29 14.42
C VAL A 105 -10.28 -21.52 15.92
N ALA A 106 -9.75 -20.54 16.66
CA ALA A 106 -9.60 -20.63 18.11
C ALA A 106 -10.97 -20.79 18.78
N LYS A 107 -11.94 -19.96 18.39
CA LYS A 107 -13.32 -20.01 18.91
C LYS A 107 -13.97 -21.36 18.62
N ALA A 108 -13.82 -21.89 17.41
CA ALA A 108 -14.32 -23.21 17.03
C ALA A 108 -13.69 -24.35 17.84
N SER A 109 -12.46 -24.18 18.33
CA SER A 109 -11.78 -25.12 19.23
C SER A 109 -12.02 -24.84 20.72
N GLY A 110 -12.97 -23.96 21.06
CA GLY A 110 -13.36 -23.69 22.44
C GLY A 110 -12.33 -22.88 23.24
N ARG A 111 -11.43 -22.16 22.56
CA ARG A 111 -10.42 -21.31 23.21
C ARG A 111 -10.36 -19.92 22.59
N GLU A 112 -9.63 -19.03 23.24
CA GLU A 112 -9.26 -17.75 22.64
C GLU A 112 -7.82 -17.76 22.12
N LEU A 113 -7.52 -16.85 21.19
CA LEU A 113 -6.13 -16.55 20.82
C LEU A 113 -5.44 -15.83 21.97
N THR A 114 -4.27 -16.35 22.35
CA THR A 114 -3.38 -15.70 23.30
C THR A 114 -2.81 -14.39 22.73
N PRO A 115 -2.37 -13.45 23.58
CA PRO A 115 -1.71 -12.22 23.11
C PRO A 115 -0.49 -12.48 22.22
N CYS A 116 0.28 -13.55 22.50
CA CYS A 116 1.44 -13.94 21.69
C CYS A 116 1.03 -14.40 20.29
N GLU A 117 0.00 -15.24 20.17
CA GLU A 117 -0.51 -15.67 18.86
C GLU A 117 -1.08 -14.49 18.05
N ARG A 118 -1.80 -13.57 18.70
CA ARG A 118 -2.28 -12.33 18.06
C ARG A 118 -1.10 -11.49 17.57
N SER A 119 -0.08 -11.32 18.41
CA SER A 119 1.13 -10.56 18.07
C SER A 119 1.89 -11.20 16.90
N ASN A 120 2.04 -12.52 16.87
CA ASN A 120 2.75 -13.21 15.78
C ASN A 120 2.12 -12.98 14.39
N VAL A 121 0.80 -12.84 14.31
CA VAL A 121 0.09 -12.52 13.06
C VAL A 121 0.33 -11.05 12.66
N LEU A 122 0.42 -10.15 13.63
CA LEU A 122 0.53 -8.70 13.40
C LEU A 122 1.97 -8.20 13.25
N ALA A 123 2.92 -8.77 13.99
CA ALA A 123 4.29 -8.31 14.23
C ALA A 123 5.36 -9.12 13.47
N ASN A 124 5.03 -9.76 12.35
CA ASN A 124 6.00 -10.56 11.61
C ASN A 124 7.18 -9.70 11.10
N ASN A 125 8.36 -9.94 11.71
CA ASN A 125 9.60 -9.21 11.50
C ASN A 125 10.09 -9.15 10.04
N LYS A 126 9.74 -10.15 9.20
CA LYS A 126 10.11 -10.17 7.78
C LYS A 126 9.42 -9.08 6.94
N TYR A 127 8.41 -8.43 7.51
CA TYR A 127 7.58 -7.44 6.86
C TYR A 127 7.34 -6.23 7.77
N LEU A 128 8.31 -5.91 8.64
CA LEU A 128 8.38 -4.63 9.37
C LEU A 128 8.58 -3.49 8.37
N SER A 129 7.52 -3.14 7.64
CA SER A 129 7.38 -1.78 7.12
C SER A 129 6.65 -0.89 8.13
N ASP A 130 6.51 -1.35 9.38
CA ASP A 130 6.24 -0.51 10.55
C ASP A 130 7.54 0.15 11.06
N TYR A 131 8.63 0.15 10.28
CA TYR A 131 9.59 1.23 10.43
C TYR A 131 8.81 2.53 10.28
N ASP A 132 8.80 3.33 11.35
CA ASP A 132 8.72 4.77 11.26
C ASP A 132 9.71 5.17 10.15
N MET A 133 9.20 5.41 8.95
CA MET A 133 9.83 6.40 8.11
C MET A 133 9.73 7.65 8.97
N PHE A 134 10.85 8.07 9.57
CA PHE A 134 11.00 9.33 10.29
C PHE A 134 10.05 10.36 9.68
N ASP A 135 8.87 10.47 10.28
CA ASP A 135 7.87 11.44 9.92
C ASP A 135 8.14 12.75 10.70
N GLU A 136 9.25 12.78 11.45
CA GLU A 136 9.93 13.93 12.02
C GLU A 136 11.20 14.25 11.20
N GLU A 137 11.02 14.88 10.04
CA GLU A 137 11.96 15.91 9.60
C GLU A 137 11.14 17.20 9.52
N VAL A 138 11.17 17.95 10.63
CA VAL A 138 10.89 19.39 10.68
C VAL A 138 12.22 20.11 10.49
#